data_AF-A0A4Y6RA06-F1
#
_entry.id   AF-A0A4Y6RA06-F1
#
_cell.length_a   1.000
_cell.length_b   1.000
_cell.length_c   1.000
_cell.angle_alpha   90.00
_cell.angle_beta   90.00
_cell.angle_gamma   90.00
#
_symmetry.space_group_name_H-M   'P 1'
#
loop_
_entity.id
_entity.type
_entity.pdbx_description
1 polymer ?
#
loop_
_entity_poly.entity_id
_entity_poly.type
_entity_poly.pdbx_seq_one_letter_code
_entity_poly.pdbx_strand_id
1 'polypeptide(L)'
;MQLLKKTGLIAAALLLLILLAGWLFIKVAAARNATVYAQQWNDQRTCVIKTYVPHYGNGVPHNIVRALSTSSFFRVYHKDGTLLESTEWVLDMHEDGILDHARWGQNRAIYPTDMGYEGWTLPECA
;
A
#
# COMPACT_ATOMS: atom_id res chain seq x y z
N MET A 1 43.16 -13.69 3.95
CA MET A 1 41.81 -13.90 4.56
C MET A 1 40.98 -12.63 4.74
N GLN A 2 41.54 -11.48 5.15
CA GLN A 2 40.73 -10.25 5.34
C GLN A 2 40.17 -9.65 4.03
N LEU A 3 40.92 -9.67 2.92
CA LEU A 3 40.43 -9.21 1.62
C LEU A 3 39.26 -10.05 1.09
N LEU A 4 39.34 -11.39 1.21
CA LEU A 4 38.28 -12.32 0.80
C LEU A 4 36.99 -12.12 1.61
N LYS A 5 37.11 -11.77 2.91
CA LYS A 5 35.97 -11.44 3.76
C LYS A 5 35.32 -10.10 3.37
N LYS A 6 36.12 -9.09 3.04
CA LYS A 6 35.63 -7.78 2.58
C LYS A 6 34.93 -7.86 1.22
N THR A 7 35.50 -8.58 0.25
CA THR A 7 34.85 -8.78 -1.05
C THR A 7 33.56 -9.60 -0.93
N GLY A 8 33.53 -10.61 -0.06
CA GLY A 8 32.30 -11.36 0.24
C GLY A 8 31.20 -10.49 0.85
N LEU A 9 31.54 -9.61 1.80
CA LEU A 9 30.59 -8.66 2.40
C LEU A 9 30.02 -7.68 1.37
N ILE A 10 30.89 -7.15 0.49
CA ILE A 10 30.47 -6.23 -0.58
C ILE A 10 29.53 -6.94 -1.56
N ALA A 11 29.87 -8.16 -1.98
CA ALA A 11 29.03 -8.95 -2.87
C ALA A 11 27.67 -9.27 -2.23
N ALA A 12 27.64 -9.64 -0.94
CA ALA A 12 26.40 -9.88 -0.21
C ALA A 12 25.53 -8.62 -0.08
N ALA A 13 26.15 -7.47 0.21
CA ALA A 13 25.44 -6.19 0.29
C ALA A 13 24.85 -5.79 -1.07
N LEU A 14 25.63 -5.94 -2.16
CA LEU A 14 25.15 -5.68 -3.52
C LEU A 14 23.99 -6.60 -3.90
N LEU A 15 24.08 -7.89 -3.57
CA LEU A 15 22.99 -8.83 -3.82
C LEU A 15 21.72 -8.44 -3.05
N LEU A 16 21.86 -8.08 -1.78
CA LEU A 16 20.72 -7.60 -0.96
C LEU A 16 20.08 -6.35 -1.58
N LEU A 17 20.88 -5.39 -2.02
CA LEU A 17 20.38 -4.17 -2.68
C LEU A 17 19.62 -4.48 -3.97
N ILE A 18 20.13 -5.40 -4.79
CA ILE A 18 19.45 -5.84 -6.02
C ILE A 18 18.11 -6.50 -5.69
N LEU A 19 18.06 -7.35 -4.66
CA LEU A 19 16.82 -8.00 -4.23
C LEU A 19 15.80 -6.99 -3.71
N LEU A 20 16.23 -6.02 -2.88
CA LEU A 20 15.36 -4.95 -2.37
C LEU A 20 14.86 -4.05 -3.49
N ALA A 21 15.71 -3.69 -4.46
CA ALA A 21 15.31 -2.91 -5.63
C ALA A 21 14.28 -3.68 -6.49
N GLY A 22 14.48 -4.99 -6.70
CA GLY A 22 13.53 -5.84 -7.41
C GLY A 22 12.19 -5.95 -6.68
N TRP A 23 12.22 -6.17 -5.36
CA TRP A 23 11.02 -6.18 -4.52
C TRP A 23 10.25 -4.85 -4.60
N LEU A 24 10.95 -3.73 -4.43
CA LEU A 24 10.36 -2.40 -4.49
C LEU A 24 9.77 -2.11 -5.86
N PHE A 25 10.48 -2.47 -6.94
CA PHE A 25 10.00 -2.29 -8.31
C PHE A 25 8.67 -3.02 -8.53
N ILE A 26 8.57 -4.28 -8.10
CA ILE A 26 7.32 -5.06 -8.20
C ILE A 26 6.21 -4.40 -7.38
N LYS A 27 6.49 -3.98 -6.14
CA LYS A 27 5.47 -3.33 -5.27
C LYS A 27 4.94 -2.03 -5.91
N VAL A 28 5.84 -1.16 -6.39
CA VAL A 28 5.49 0.08 -7.09
C VAL A 28 4.65 -0.21 -8.34
N ALA A 29 5.08 -1.17 -9.16
CA ALA A 29 4.37 -1.53 -10.38
C ALA A 29 2.97 -2.07 -10.08
N ALA A 30 2.84 -2.91 -9.05
CA ALA A 30 1.56 -3.48 -8.63
C ALA A 30 0.58 -2.41 -8.14
N ALA A 31 1.06 -1.44 -7.37
CA ALA A 31 0.24 -0.35 -6.85
C ALA A 31 -0.13 0.71 -7.91
N ARG A 32 0.71 0.89 -8.94
CA ARG A 32 0.38 1.71 -10.12
C ARG A 32 -0.68 1.07 -11.00
N ASN A 33 -0.61 -0.25 -11.17
CA ASN A 33 -1.58 -1.03 -11.94
C ASN A 33 -2.78 -1.50 -11.10
N ALA A 34 -2.92 -0.99 -9.89
CA ALA A 34 -3.99 -1.39 -8.99
C ALA A 34 -5.34 -0.92 -9.52
N THR A 35 -6.36 -1.76 -9.37
CA THR A 35 -7.74 -1.43 -9.75
C THR A 35 -8.51 -0.95 -8.54
N VAL A 36 -9.43 -0.01 -8.76
CA VAL A 36 -10.37 0.40 -7.72
C VAL A 36 -11.36 -0.75 -7.50
N TYR A 37 -11.38 -1.28 -6.28
CA TYR A 37 -12.31 -2.33 -5.87
C TYR A 37 -13.60 -1.74 -5.31
N ALA A 38 -13.47 -0.75 -4.42
CA ALA A 38 -14.60 -0.05 -3.81
C ALA A 38 -14.24 1.43 -3.62
N GLN A 39 -15.28 2.27 -3.53
CA GLN A 39 -15.10 3.68 -3.19
C GLN A 39 -16.28 4.18 -2.36
N GLN A 40 -16.00 5.09 -1.43
CA GLN A 40 -17.01 5.74 -0.62
C GLN A 40 -16.72 7.24 -0.50
N TRP A 41 -17.71 8.05 -0.84
CA TRP A 41 -17.68 9.49 -0.61
C TRP A 41 -18.07 9.81 0.84
N ASN A 42 -17.52 10.88 1.39
CA ASN A 42 -18.05 11.45 2.63
C ASN A 42 -19.42 12.10 2.37
N ASP A 43 -20.15 12.42 3.44
CA ASP A 43 -21.52 12.95 3.34
C ASP A 43 -21.61 14.24 2.51
N GLN A 44 -20.59 15.09 2.61
CA GLN A 44 -20.53 16.36 1.88
C GLN A 44 -19.98 16.24 0.45
N ARG A 45 -19.55 15.04 0.03
CA ARG A 45 -18.92 14.77 -1.27
C ARG A 45 -17.70 15.67 -1.58
N THR A 46 -16.97 16.06 -0.55
CA THR A 46 -15.70 16.79 -0.66
C THR A 46 -14.52 15.84 -0.81
N CYS A 47 -14.62 14.62 -0.29
CA CYS A 47 -13.57 13.61 -0.35
C CYS A 47 -14.10 12.20 -0.63
N VAL A 48 -13.25 11.37 -1.19
CA VAL A 48 -13.52 9.96 -1.49
C VAL A 48 -12.39 9.08 -0.97
N ILE A 49 -12.74 8.06 -0.19
CA ILE A 49 -11.82 6.96 0.12
C ILE A 49 -12.04 5.85 -0.90
N LYS A 50 -10.95 5.34 -1.47
CA LYS A 50 -10.95 4.28 -2.46
C LYS A 50 -10.13 3.10 -1.95
N THR A 51 -10.69 1.91 -2.05
CA THR A 51 -10.00 0.65 -1.83
C THR A 51 -9.43 0.17 -3.16
N TYR A 52 -8.15 -0.17 -3.15
CA TYR A 52 -7.43 -0.67 -4.31
C TYR A 52 -6.99 -2.12 -4.11
N VAL A 53 -7.02 -2.90 -5.19
CA VAL A 53 -6.42 -4.23 -5.24
C VAL A 53 -5.18 -4.17 -6.14
N PRO A 54 -3.96 -4.38 -5.61
CA PRO A 54 -2.72 -4.33 -6.38
C PRO A 54 -2.62 -5.47 -7.40
N HIS A 55 -2.12 -5.15 -8.61
CA HIS A 55 -1.90 -6.15 -9.65
C HIS A 55 -0.42 -6.54 -9.78
N TYR A 56 0.00 -7.54 -9.02
CA TYR A 56 1.40 -8.00 -8.99
C TYR A 56 1.87 -8.71 -10.28
N GLY A 57 1.00 -9.08 -11.22
CA GLY A 57 1.39 -9.89 -12.38
C GLY A 57 1.63 -11.38 -12.07
N ASN A 58 2.35 -12.08 -12.94
CA ASN A 58 2.53 -13.55 -12.88
C ASN A 58 4.01 -13.95 -12.74
N GLY A 59 4.25 -15.14 -12.18
CA GLY A 59 5.59 -15.73 -12.04
C GLY A 59 6.13 -15.72 -10.61
N VAL A 60 7.24 -16.44 -10.38
CA VAL A 60 7.79 -16.69 -9.04
C VAL A 60 8.11 -15.40 -8.28
N PRO A 61 8.84 -14.41 -8.84
CA PRO A 61 9.16 -13.19 -8.10
C PRO A 61 7.91 -12.43 -7.67
N HIS A 62 6.94 -12.28 -8.58
CA HIS A 62 5.67 -11.60 -8.31
C HIS A 62 4.83 -12.30 -7.24
N ASN A 63 4.79 -13.64 -7.27
CA ASN A 63 4.07 -14.43 -6.27
C ASN A 63 4.70 -14.32 -4.87
N ILE A 64 6.04 -14.26 -4.78
CA ILE A 64 6.73 -14.03 -3.50
C ILE A 64 6.37 -12.64 -2.95
N VAL A 65 6.45 -11.60 -3.79
CA VAL A 65 6.10 -10.23 -3.34
C VAL A 65 4.63 -10.15 -2.92
N ARG A 66 3.72 -10.78 -3.68
CA ARG A 66 2.29 -10.85 -3.35
C ARG A 66 2.07 -11.50 -1.99
N ALA A 67 2.73 -12.63 -1.71
CA ALA A 67 2.57 -13.36 -0.45
C ALA A 67 3.11 -12.59 0.78
N LEU A 68 4.05 -11.67 0.56
CA LEU A 68 4.63 -10.81 1.59
C LEU A 68 3.98 -9.42 1.67
N SER A 69 2.95 -9.17 0.85
CA SER A 69 2.25 -7.89 0.80
C SER A 69 0.79 -8.04 1.21
N THR A 70 0.14 -6.92 1.43
CA THR A 70 -1.28 -6.87 1.76
C THR A 70 -2.14 -7.04 0.51
N SER A 71 -3.34 -7.58 0.71
CA SER A 71 -4.25 -7.91 -0.41
C SER A 71 -4.94 -6.69 -1.00
N SER A 72 -4.96 -5.59 -0.25
CA SER A 72 -5.59 -4.33 -0.62
C SER A 72 -4.89 -3.16 0.07
N PHE A 73 -5.12 -1.94 -0.41
CA PHE A 73 -4.69 -0.72 0.26
C PHE A 73 -5.71 0.39 0.01
N PHE A 74 -5.67 1.45 0.83
CA PHE A 74 -6.60 2.57 0.72
C PHE A 74 -5.89 3.83 0.26
N ARG A 75 -6.59 4.65 -0.52
CA ARG A 75 -6.18 6.02 -0.84
C ARG A 75 -7.36 6.96 -0.65
N VAL A 76 -7.11 8.11 -0.02
CA VAL A 76 -8.09 9.17 0.14
C VAL A 76 -7.76 10.29 -0.83
N TYR A 77 -8.77 10.74 -1.55
CA TYR A 77 -8.67 11.84 -2.49
C TYR A 77 -9.64 12.96 -2.12
N HIS A 78 -9.22 14.19 -2.34
CA HIS A 78 -10.14 15.31 -2.45
C HIS A 78 -10.94 15.20 -3.76
N LYS A 79 -12.10 15.88 -3.84
CA LYS A 79 -13.00 15.84 -5.02
C LYS A 79 -12.34 16.30 -6.32
N ASP A 80 -11.29 17.11 -6.24
CA ASP A 80 -10.50 17.55 -7.40
C ASP A 80 -9.49 16.50 -7.90
N GLY A 81 -9.37 15.36 -7.20
CA GLY A 81 -8.44 14.28 -7.52
C GLY A 81 -7.09 14.36 -6.80
N THR A 82 -6.86 15.35 -5.93
CA THR A 82 -5.63 15.44 -5.12
C THR A 82 -5.57 14.27 -4.14
N LEU A 83 -4.47 13.53 -4.13
CA LEU A 83 -4.21 12.49 -3.14
C LEU A 83 -3.91 13.14 -1.79
N LEU A 84 -4.72 12.82 -0.78
CA LEU A 84 -4.55 13.31 0.59
C LEU A 84 -3.76 12.30 1.42
N GLU A 85 -4.22 11.04 1.45
CA GLU A 85 -3.64 9.99 2.30
C GLU A 85 -3.62 8.64 1.60
N SER A 86 -2.72 7.75 2.02
CA SER A 86 -2.58 6.41 1.46
C SER A 86 -1.99 5.42 2.46
N THR A 87 -2.56 4.21 2.55
CA THR A 87 -1.92 3.12 3.30
C THR A 87 -0.89 2.33 2.49
N GLU A 88 -0.77 2.56 1.18
CA GLU A 88 0.10 1.80 0.25
C GLU A 88 1.55 1.59 0.74
N TRP A 89 2.08 2.57 1.48
CA TRP A 89 3.46 2.61 1.96
C TRP A 89 3.60 2.26 3.44
N VAL A 90 2.51 1.96 4.12
CA VAL A 90 2.55 1.48 5.51
C VAL A 90 2.97 0.02 5.47
N LEU A 91 4.18 -0.27 5.92
CA LEU A 91 4.78 -1.61 5.85
C LEU A 91 4.38 -2.52 7.01
N ASP A 92 3.91 -1.92 8.11
CA ASP A 92 3.63 -2.61 9.39
C ASP A 92 2.13 -2.77 9.65
N MET A 93 1.29 -2.60 8.62
CA MET A 93 -0.16 -2.67 8.73
C MET A 93 -0.67 -3.64 7.69
N HIS A 94 -1.53 -4.58 8.10
CA HIS A 94 -2.19 -5.49 7.17
C HIS A 94 -3.62 -5.01 6.94
N GLU A 95 -3.94 -4.61 5.71
CA GLU A 95 -5.29 -4.11 5.38
C GLU A 95 -6.24 -5.21 4.90
N ASP A 96 -7.47 -5.17 5.41
CA ASP A 96 -8.54 -6.14 5.10
C ASP A 96 -9.68 -5.50 4.27
N GLY A 97 -9.32 -4.62 3.34
CA GLY A 97 -10.26 -3.85 2.50
C GLY A 97 -11.15 -4.66 1.55
N ILE A 98 -10.90 -5.97 1.42
CA ILE A 98 -11.74 -6.90 0.65
C ILE A 98 -12.84 -7.51 1.54
N LEU A 99 -12.53 -7.79 2.81
CA LEU A 99 -13.45 -8.41 3.75
C LEU A 99 -14.37 -7.39 4.43
N ASP A 100 -13.86 -6.18 4.63
CA ASP A 100 -14.62 -5.06 5.17
C ASP A 100 -14.32 -3.78 4.37
N HIS A 101 -15.26 -2.84 4.37
CA HIS A 101 -15.20 -1.66 3.53
C HIS A 101 -14.76 -0.41 4.31
N ALA A 102 -14.01 0.44 3.63
CA ALA A 102 -13.70 1.77 4.14
C ALA A 102 -14.98 2.59 4.29
N ARG A 103 -15.05 3.42 5.33
CA ARG A 103 -16.20 4.24 5.69
C ARG A 103 -15.79 5.63 6.15
N TRP A 104 -16.75 6.53 6.25
CA TRP A 104 -16.55 7.87 6.79
C TRP A 104 -17.24 8.03 8.14
N GLY A 105 -16.59 8.75 9.05
CA GLY A 105 -17.19 9.30 10.26
C GLY A 105 -16.90 10.79 10.34
N GLN A 106 -17.88 11.65 10.03
CA GLN A 106 -17.66 13.09 9.85
C GLN A 106 -16.53 13.36 8.84
N ASN A 107 -15.45 14.00 9.26
CA ASN A 107 -14.25 14.30 8.45
C ASN A 107 -13.15 13.24 8.59
N ARG A 108 -13.46 12.08 9.19
CA ARG A 108 -12.52 10.97 9.38
C ARG A 108 -12.76 9.87 8.37
N ALA A 109 -11.74 9.55 7.58
CA ALA A 109 -11.72 8.38 6.73
C ALA A 109 -11.28 7.17 7.58
N ILE A 110 -12.11 6.14 7.66
CA ILE A 110 -11.91 4.96 8.50
C ILE A 110 -11.76 3.75 7.58
N TYR A 111 -10.78 2.90 7.85
CA TYR A 111 -10.51 1.71 7.06
C TYR A 111 -10.14 0.52 7.94
N PRO A 112 -10.51 -0.70 7.53
CA PRO A 112 -10.23 -1.91 8.29
C PRO A 112 -8.76 -2.35 8.17
N THR A 113 -8.25 -2.88 9.27
CA THR A 113 -6.94 -3.54 9.39
C THR A 113 -7.11 -4.88 10.11
N ASP A 114 -6.09 -5.72 10.09
CA ASP A 114 -6.02 -6.96 10.87
C ASP A 114 -6.17 -6.76 12.38
N MET A 115 -5.82 -5.56 12.88
CA MET A 115 -5.92 -5.18 14.29
C MET A 115 -7.21 -4.39 14.62
N GLY A 116 -8.13 -4.22 13.66
CA GLY A 116 -9.41 -3.54 13.86
C GLY A 116 -9.67 -2.44 12.82
N TYR A 117 -9.76 -1.19 13.29
CA TYR A 117 -10.01 -0.05 12.41
C TYR A 117 -9.02 1.07 12.69
N GLU A 118 -8.44 1.58 11.62
CA GLU A 118 -7.60 2.75 11.62
C GLU A 118 -8.26 3.88 10.82
N GLY A 119 -7.67 5.07 10.86
CA GLY A 119 -8.21 6.17 10.08
C GLY A 119 -7.49 7.48 10.22
N TRP A 120 -7.73 8.34 9.23
CA TRP A 120 -7.19 9.69 9.14
C TRP A 120 -8.27 10.71 9.38
N THR A 121 -7.98 11.68 10.23
CA THR A 121 -8.84 12.87 10.39
C THR A 121 -8.37 13.91 9.38
N LEU A 122 -9.25 14.29 8.46
CA LEU A 122 -8.92 15.12 7.30
C LEU A 122 -9.75 16.41 7.36
N PRO A 123 -9.19 17.52 7.88
CA PRO A 123 -9.90 18.80 7.98
C PRO A 123 -10.45 19.32 6.64
N GLU A 124 -9.79 18.98 5.54
CA GLU A 124 -10.18 19.34 4.17
C GLU A 124 -11.45 18.60 3.71
N CYS A 125 -11.84 17.54 4.41
CA CYS A 125 -13.01 16.72 4.15
C CYS A 125 -14.19 17.04 5.09
N ALA A 126 -14.08 18.09 5.90
CA ALA A 126 -15.12 18.58 6.80
C ALA A 126 -16.14 19.49 6.10
#